data_AF-A0A7V9VNB6-F1
#
_entry.id   AF-A0A7V9VNB6-F1
#
_cell.length_a   1.000
_cell.length_b   1.000
_cell.length_c   1.000
_cell.angle_alpha   90.00
_cell.angle_beta   90.00
_cell.angle_gamma   90.00
#
_symmetry.space_group_name_H-M   'P 1'
#
loop_
_entity.id
_entity.type
_entity.pdbx_description
1 polymer ?
#
loop_
_entity_poly.entity_id
_entity_poly.type
_entity_poly.pdbx_seq_one_letter_code
_entity_poly.pdbx_strand_id
1 'polypeptide(L)'
;MADEKPQTSSKAILNPRSSGTTTIGSVPPVDPPDGPRRSPLREGGIGERLLVVLTILLTFGAAAYVFSAEEQDALSDPLKRAARGEVDSGTAISFTRRENIRRALTVIGETAAPGATIGTFTIRPDRIDVTTINPDGRTQTGQVDLDYSLELRDFSTSDYDGLDRSEIDPAAPAKIIDRAQRAAGLLPADFDYMTISAYPTELIESSWSAFWSEPPRGNDIAAAIDGSDVRPLGTADAAARKAQAKATAAAERARRAAAKQAELAIEQAKCAVKALDGEALARCYR
;
A
#
# COMPACT_ATOMS: atom_id res chain seq x y z
N MET A 1 29.26 -1.85 32.28
CA MET A 1 29.87 -3.11 31.83
C MET A 1 29.07 -4.25 32.44
N ALA A 2 28.03 -4.67 31.73
CA ALA A 2 27.27 -5.87 32.06
C ALA A 2 27.15 -6.64 30.74
N ASP A 3 27.74 -7.84 30.74
CA ASP A 3 27.73 -8.81 29.66
C ASP A 3 26.31 -9.32 29.44
N GLU A 4 25.76 -9.12 28.25
CA GLU A 4 24.50 -9.72 27.83
C GLU A 4 24.80 -10.75 26.72
N LYS A 5 24.72 -12.03 27.09
CA LYS A 5 24.88 -13.16 26.16
C LYS A 5 23.62 -13.32 25.31
N PRO A 6 23.75 -13.63 24.00
CA PRO A 6 22.60 -13.93 23.15
C PRO A 6 22.09 -15.36 23.39
N GLN A 7 20.83 -15.50 23.79
CA GLN A 7 20.12 -16.78 23.76
C GLN A 7 19.58 -17.03 22.35
N THR A 8 20.26 -17.90 21.62
CA THR A 8 19.72 -18.59 20.44
C THR A 8 18.83 -19.73 20.90
N SER A 9 17.53 -19.69 20.59
CA SER A 9 16.64 -20.86 20.69
C SER A 9 15.74 -20.94 19.47
N SER A 10 16.28 -21.55 18.42
CA SER A 10 15.50 -22.08 17.30
C SER A 10 14.86 -23.39 17.74
N LYS A 11 13.56 -23.37 18.04
CA LYS A 11 12.74 -24.59 18.11
C LYS A 11 12.04 -24.76 16.76
N ALA A 12 12.62 -25.59 15.91
CA ALA A 12 11.96 -26.16 14.75
C ALA A 12 10.81 -27.05 15.24
N ILE A 13 9.56 -26.62 15.01
CA ILE A 13 8.38 -27.47 15.16
C ILE A 13 8.22 -28.25 13.85
N LEU A 14 8.77 -29.46 13.84
CA LEU A 14 8.49 -30.48 12.84
C LEU A 14 7.05 -30.96 13.04
N ASN A 15 6.16 -30.67 12.08
CA ASN A 15 4.84 -31.25 12.02
C ASN A 15 4.95 -32.69 11.46
N PRO A 16 4.53 -33.73 12.20
CA PRO A 16 4.48 -35.08 11.67
C PRO A 16 3.32 -35.20 10.67
N ARG A 17 3.69 -35.57 9.45
CA ARG A 17 2.80 -35.99 8.36
C ARG A 17 1.95 -37.17 8.86
N SER A 18 0.66 -36.91 9.09
CA SER A 18 -0.34 -37.95 9.35
C SER A 18 -0.63 -38.69 8.03
N SER A 19 -0.02 -39.87 7.89
CA SER A 19 -0.34 -40.83 6.84
C SER A 19 -1.61 -41.58 7.24
N GLY A 20 -2.77 -41.05 6.86
CA GLY A 20 -4.04 -41.76 6.95
C GLY A 20 -4.07 -42.89 5.92
N THR A 21 -3.72 -44.11 6.35
CA THR A 21 -3.92 -45.34 5.59
C THR A 21 -5.42 -45.59 5.47
N THR A 22 -6.01 -45.32 4.30
CA THR A 22 -7.37 -45.76 3.98
C THR A 22 -7.35 -47.28 3.79
N THR A 23 -7.82 -48.00 4.80
CA THR A 23 -8.10 -49.43 4.75
C THR A 23 -9.22 -49.68 3.74
N ILE A 24 -8.85 -50.16 2.55
CA ILE A 24 -9.79 -50.65 1.54
C ILE A 24 -10.36 -51.97 2.06
N GLY A 25 -11.64 -51.99 2.41
CA GLY A 25 -12.37 -53.20 2.78
C GLY A 25 -12.41 -54.17 1.61
N SER A 26 -11.83 -55.35 1.81
CA SER A 26 -11.90 -56.47 0.87
C SER A 26 -13.33 -57.01 0.81
N VAL A 27 -14.02 -56.78 -0.32
CA VAL A 27 -15.29 -57.43 -0.65
C VAL A 27 -14.98 -58.89 -1.06
N PRO A 28 -15.70 -59.89 -0.52
CA PRO A 28 -15.48 -61.30 -0.88
C PRO A 28 -15.83 -61.57 -2.36
N PRO A 29 -15.16 -62.54 -2.99
CA PRO A 29 -15.43 -62.93 -4.37
C PRO A 29 -16.80 -63.58 -4.45
N VAL A 30 -17.70 -62.99 -5.24
CA VAL A 30 -18.95 -63.63 -5.67
C VAL A 30 -18.64 -64.37 -6.97
N ASP A 31 -18.68 -65.69 -6.93
CA ASP A 31 -18.59 -66.55 -8.11
C ASP A 31 -19.76 -66.24 -9.06
N PRO A 32 -19.51 -65.90 -10.33
CA PRO A 32 -20.58 -65.78 -11.31
C PRO A 32 -21.07 -67.18 -11.72
N PRO A 33 -22.38 -67.40 -11.86
CA PRO A 33 -22.91 -68.64 -12.40
C PRO A 33 -22.51 -68.83 -13.87
N ASP A 34 -22.03 -70.03 -14.19
CA ASP A 34 -21.70 -70.51 -15.53
C ASP A 34 -22.91 -70.38 -16.48
N GLY A 35 -22.96 -69.25 -17.19
CA GLY A 35 -23.87 -69.01 -18.29
C GLY A 35 -23.31 -69.56 -19.62
N PRO A 36 -24.17 -70.05 -20.53
CA PRO A 36 -23.75 -70.73 -21.74
C PRO A 36 -22.91 -69.83 -22.66
N ARG A 37 -21.72 -70.33 -23.02
CA ARG A 37 -20.85 -69.82 -24.09
C ARG A 37 -21.66 -69.63 -25.37
N ARG A 38 -22.04 -68.39 -25.67
CA ARG A 38 -22.48 -67.99 -27.01
C ARG A 38 -21.27 -67.50 -27.79
N SER A 39 -21.05 -68.17 -28.92
CA SER A 39 -20.00 -67.92 -29.89
C SER A 39 -19.95 -66.45 -30.38
N PRO A 40 -18.77 -65.95 -30.76
CA PRO A 40 -18.60 -64.58 -31.21
C PRO A 40 -19.17 -64.39 -32.62
N LEU A 41 -20.34 -63.75 -32.72
CA LEU A 41 -20.77 -63.13 -33.96
C LEU A 41 -19.93 -61.87 -34.17
N ARG A 42 -18.80 -62.08 -34.83
CA ARG A 42 -17.90 -61.05 -35.33
C ARG A 42 -18.53 -60.45 -36.59
N GLU A 43 -19.57 -59.64 -36.42
CA GLU A 43 -20.04 -58.76 -37.48
C GLU A 43 -19.23 -57.47 -37.43
N GLY A 44 -18.16 -57.44 -38.23
CA GLY A 44 -17.37 -56.25 -38.50
C GLY A 44 -18.18 -55.24 -39.31
N GLY A 45 -19.14 -54.59 -38.67
CA GLY A 45 -19.79 -53.41 -39.20
C GLY A 45 -18.84 -52.22 -39.04
N ILE A 46 -18.51 -51.56 -40.15
CA ILE A 46 -17.75 -50.29 -40.20
C ILE A 46 -18.30 -49.25 -39.18
N GLY A 47 -19.56 -49.40 -38.75
CA GLY A 47 -20.21 -48.57 -37.73
C GLY A 47 -19.60 -48.61 -36.33
N GLU A 48 -19.12 -49.74 -35.80
CA GLU A 48 -18.65 -49.80 -34.41
C GLU A 48 -17.30 -49.08 -34.22
N ARG A 49 -16.36 -49.31 -35.14
CA ARG A 49 -15.08 -48.59 -35.14
C ARG A 49 -15.25 -47.10 -35.39
N LEU A 50 -16.18 -46.73 -36.27
CA LEU A 50 -16.53 -45.33 -36.53
C LEU A 50 -17.10 -44.67 -35.27
N LEU A 51 -17.99 -45.36 -34.55
CA LEU A 51 -18.60 -44.85 -33.32
C LEU A 51 -17.55 -44.68 -32.22
N VAL A 52 -16.62 -45.62 -32.06
CA VAL A 52 -15.50 -45.47 -31.10
C VAL A 52 -14.62 -44.26 -31.45
N VAL A 53 -14.24 -44.09 -32.72
CA VAL A 53 -13.44 -42.93 -33.16
C VAL A 53 -14.21 -41.62 -32.93
N LEU A 54 -15.50 -41.57 -33.26
CA LEU A 54 -16.32 -40.39 -33.06
C LEU A 54 -16.42 -40.04 -31.57
N THR A 55 -16.68 -41.02 -30.70
CA THR A 55 -16.72 -40.81 -29.25
C THR A 55 -15.40 -40.28 -28.72
N ILE A 56 -14.27 -40.88 -29.13
CA ILE A 56 -12.93 -40.40 -28.75
C ILE A 56 -12.74 -38.94 -29.17
N LEU A 57 -13.03 -38.59 -30.43
CA LEU A 57 -12.92 -37.22 -30.92
C LEU A 57 -13.83 -36.25 -30.15
N LEU A 58 -15.04 -36.68 -29.79
CA LEU A 58 -16.01 -35.87 -29.05
C LEU A 58 -15.55 -35.67 -27.60
N THR A 59 -15.00 -36.70 -26.95
CA THR A 59 -14.41 -36.60 -25.60
C THR A 59 -13.18 -35.70 -25.60
N PHE A 60 -12.27 -35.84 -26.57
CA PHE A 60 -11.11 -34.95 -26.68
C PHE A 60 -11.53 -33.50 -26.99
N GLY A 61 -12.54 -33.30 -27.86
CA GLY A 61 -13.09 -31.97 -28.15
C GLY A 61 -13.74 -31.33 -26.92
N ALA A 62 -14.52 -32.09 -26.15
CA ALA A 62 -15.13 -31.61 -24.92
C ALA A 62 -14.06 -31.29 -23.84
N ALA A 63 -13.06 -32.16 -23.68
CA ALA A 63 -11.95 -31.90 -22.76
C ALA A 63 -11.18 -30.63 -23.17
N ALA A 64 -10.81 -30.49 -24.45
CA ALA A 64 -10.12 -29.31 -24.97
C ALA A 64 -10.94 -28.02 -24.77
N TYR A 65 -12.26 -28.09 -24.96
CA TYR A 65 -13.15 -26.95 -24.71
C TYR A 65 -13.16 -26.55 -23.23
N VAL A 66 -13.31 -27.50 -22.31
CA VAL A 66 -13.30 -27.22 -20.86
C VAL A 66 -11.95 -26.65 -20.44
N PHE A 67 -10.83 -27.22 -20.93
CA PHE A 67 -9.49 -26.67 -20.68
C PHE A 67 -9.35 -25.25 -21.22
N SER A 68 -9.82 -24.97 -22.43
CA SER A 68 -9.76 -23.64 -23.02
C SER A 68 -10.62 -22.62 -22.29
N ALA A 69 -11.78 -23.02 -21.77
CA ALA A 69 -12.67 -22.15 -21.01
C ALA A 69 -12.05 -21.80 -19.64
N GLU A 70 -11.55 -22.80 -18.91
CA GLU A 70 -10.86 -22.61 -17.63
C GLU A 70 -9.56 -21.79 -17.79
N GLU A 71 -8.84 -21.98 -18.90
CA GLU A 71 -7.65 -21.18 -19.21
C GLU A 71 -8.02 -19.72 -19.48
N GLN A 72 -9.10 -19.45 -20.22
CA GLN A 72 -9.60 -18.08 -20.43
C GLN A 72 -10.06 -17.43 -19.13
N ASP A 73 -10.77 -18.16 -18.27
CA ASP A 73 -11.17 -17.68 -16.95
C ASP A 73 -9.94 -17.43 -16.07
N ALA A 74 -8.93 -18.31 -16.11
CA ALA A 74 -7.69 -18.13 -15.35
C ALA A 74 -6.82 -16.97 -15.85
N LEU A 75 -6.89 -16.65 -17.15
CA LEU A 75 -6.20 -15.52 -17.76
C LEU A 75 -6.93 -14.20 -17.53
N SER A 76 -8.26 -14.21 -17.41
CA SER A 76 -9.08 -13.00 -17.26
C SER A 76 -9.36 -12.63 -15.80
N ASP A 77 -9.34 -13.60 -14.89
CA ASP A 77 -9.53 -13.39 -13.45
C ASP A 77 -8.41 -12.48 -12.88
N PRO A 78 -8.77 -11.27 -12.39
CA PRO A 78 -7.79 -10.31 -11.93
C PRO A 78 -7.01 -10.79 -10.70
N LEU A 79 -7.62 -11.61 -9.83
CA LEU A 79 -6.96 -12.14 -8.64
C LEU A 79 -5.91 -13.18 -9.01
N LYS A 80 -6.20 -14.05 -9.98
CA LYS A 80 -5.22 -15.01 -10.50
C LYS A 80 -4.07 -14.30 -11.21
N ARG A 81 -4.32 -13.20 -11.92
CA ARG A 81 -3.26 -12.36 -12.52
C ARG A 81 -2.37 -11.72 -11.47
N ALA A 82 -2.94 -11.16 -10.41
CA ALA A 82 -2.19 -10.61 -9.29
C ALA A 82 -1.31 -11.68 -8.61
N ALA A 83 -1.86 -12.87 -8.36
CA ALA A 83 -1.11 -13.98 -7.76
C ALA A 83 0.09 -14.45 -8.61
N ARG A 84 0.06 -14.21 -9.93
CA ARG A 84 1.18 -14.47 -10.86
C ARG A 84 2.19 -13.31 -10.95
N GLY A 85 1.96 -12.20 -10.25
CA GLY A 85 2.81 -11.00 -10.33
C GLY A 85 2.62 -10.20 -11.62
N GLU A 86 1.51 -10.39 -12.33
CA GLU A 86 1.22 -9.68 -13.60
C GLU A 86 0.57 -8.30 -13.39
N VAL A 87 0.34 -7.91 -12.13
CA VAL A 87 -0.29 -6.64 -11.76
C VAL A 87 0.74 -5.77 -11.05
N ASP A 88 1.28 -4.81 -11.79
CA ASP A 88 2.15 -3.76 -11.26
C ASP A 88 1.42 -2.40 -11.22
N SER A 89 2.08 -1.33 -10.78
CA SER A 89 1.48 0.01 -10.77
C SER A 89 1.24 0.59 -12.18
N GLY A 90 1.85 0.01 -13.21
CA GLY A 90 1.63 0.36 -14.61
C GLY A 90 0.41 -0.33 -15.23
N THR A 91 -0.17 -1.32 -14.56
CA THR A 91 -1.26 -2.12 -15.13
C THR A 91 -2.60 -1.39 -15.05
N ALA A 92 -3.48 -1.59 -16.04
CA ALA A 92 -4.78 -0.90 -16.10
C ALA A 92 -5.73 -1.29 -14.94
N ILE A 93 -5.64 -2.52 -14.44
CA ILE A 93 -6.43 -3.00 -13.31
C ILE A 93 -5.85 -2.62 -11.94
N SER A 94 -4.66 -2.02 -11.90
CA SER A 94 -3.97 -1.69 -10.65
C SER A 94 -4.74 -0.69 -9.79
N PHE A 95 -4.69 -0.84 -8.47
CA PHE A 95 -5.17 0.17 -7.52
C PHE A 95 -4.33 1.43 -7.44
N THR A 96 -3.28 1.56 -8.24
CA THR A 96 -2.57 2.84 -8.41
C THR A 96 -3.24 3.75 -9.43
N ARG A 97 -4.24 3.24 -10.17
CA ARG A 97 -5.02 3.97 -11.18
C ARG A 97 -6.19 4.71 -10.55
N ARG A 98 -6.39 5.97 -10.97
CA ARG A 98 -7.42 6.87 -10.44
C ARG A 98 -8.81 6.26 -10.42
N GLU A 99 -9.21 5.63 -11.52
CA GLU A 99 -10.55 5.07 -11.69
C GLU A 99 -10.80 3.91 -10.74
N ASN A 100 -9.75 3.16 -10.39
CA ASN A 100 -9.85 1.99 -9.54
C ASN A 100 -9.86 2.39 -8.05
N ILE A 101 -9.07 3.39 -7.67
CA ILE A 101 -9.13 3.98 -6.31
C ILE A 101 -10.49 4.61 -6.05
N ARG A 102 -11.00 5.38 -7.00
CA ARG A 102 -12.33 5.98 -6.88
C ARG A 102 -13.40 4.92 -6.61
N ARG A 103 -13.36 3.79 -7.34
CA ARG A 103 -14.27 2.65 -7.10
C ARG A 103 -14.05 2.03 -5.72
N ALA A 104 -12.80 1.81 -5.30
CA ALA A 104 -12.49 1.27 -3.98
C ALA A 104 -13.01 2.17 -2.85
N LEU A 105 -12.81 3.49 -2.94
CA LEU A 105 -13.34 4.46 -1.98
C LEU A 105 -14.88 4.46 -1.94
N THR A 106 -15.55 4.21 -3.07
CA THR A 106 -17.01 3.98 -3.11
C THR A 106 -17.39 2.72 -2.34
N VAL A 107 -16.74 1.58 -2.60
CA VAL A 107 -17.01 0.31 -1.91
C VAL A 107 -16.76 0.40 -0.40
N ILE A 108 -15.66 1.02 0.01
CA ILE A 108 -15.37 1.31 1.42
C ILE A 108 -16.50 2.13 2.01
N GLY A 109 -16.99 3.12 1.26
CA GLY A 109 -18.08 3.97 1.66
C GLY A 109 -19.45 3.33 1.83
N GLU A 110 -19.75 2.35 0.99
CA GLU A 110 -20.98 1.57 1.03
C GLU A 110 -20.94 0.49 2.12
N THR A 111 -19.74 0.03 2.48
CA THR A 111 -19.52 -1.06 3.45
C THR A 111 -19.32 -0.56 4.87
N ALA A 112 -18.62 0.57 5.05
CA ALA A 112 -18.33 1.14 6.37
C ALA A 112 -19.58 1.80 6.99
N ALA A 113 -19.55 1.99 8.32
CA ALA A 113 -20.64 2.67 9.01
C ALA A 113 -20.85 4.11 8.48
N PRO A 114 -22.08 4.63 8.47
CA PRO A 114 -22.33 6.02 8.10
C PRO A 114 -21.52 6.99 8.96
N GLY A 115 -20.80 7.91 8.32
CA GLY A 115 -19.91 8.87 9.00
C GLY A 115 -18.56 8.29 9.41
N ALA A 116 -18.24 7.04 9.06
CA ALA A 116 -16.91 6.49 9.30
C ALA A 116 -15.84 7.20 8.46
N THR A 117 -14.71 7.47 9.09
CA THR A 117 -13.52 8.06 8.49
C THR A 117 -12.44 7.00 8.27
N ILE A 118 -11.37 7.35 7.57
CA ILE A 118 -10.24 6.47 7.24
C ILE A 118 -9.10 6.77 8.21
N GLY A 119 -8.69 5.78 9.01
CA GLY A 119 -7.50 5.88 9.86
C GLY A 119 -6.21 5.60 9.09
N THR A 120 -6.17 4.49 8.37
CA THR A 120 -5.02 4.10 7.52
C THR A 120 -5.53 3.62 6.18
N PHE A 121 -4.83 3.97 5.12
CA PHE A 121 -5.16 3.56 3.75
C PHE A 121 -3.88 3.24 2.99
N THR A 122 -3.64 1.95 2.81
CA THR A 122 -2.43 1.41 2.17
C THR A 122 -2.80 0.81 0.84
N ILE A 123 -2.24 1.36 -0.23
CA ILE A 123 -2.42 0.92 -1.60
C ILE A 123 -1.23 0.06 -2.02
N ARG A 124 -1.52 -1.13 -2.53
CA ARG A 124 -0.63 -1.94 -3.34
C ARG A 124 -1.18 -2.02 -4.77
N PRO A 125 -0.39 -2.45 -5.77
CA PRO A 125 -0.93 -2.62 -7.11
C PRO A 125 -2.18 -3.49 -7.20
N ASP A 126 -2.27 -4.52 -6.35
CA ASP A 126 -3.27 -5.59 -6.39
C ASP A 126 -4.27 -5.58 -5.24
N ARG A 127 -4.08 -4.76 -4.20
CA ARG A 127 -5.04 -4.63 -3.10
C ARG A 127 -4.95 -3.28 -2.39
N ILE A 128 -5.98 -2.97 -1.61
CA ILE A 128 -5.97 -1.84 -0.67
C ILE A 128 -6.27 -2.36 0.73
N ASP A 129 -5.35 -2.16 1.65
CA ASP A 129 -5.55 -2.42 3.08
C ASP A 129 -6.07 -1.12 3.74
N VAL A 130 -7.22 -1.19 4.39
CA VAL A 130 -7.89 -0.01 4.98
C VAL A 130 -8.24 -0.25 6.45
N THR A 131 -8.09 0.79 7.26
CA THR A 131 -8.68 0.86 8.59
C THR A 131 -9.68 2.02 8.62
N THR A 132 -10.93 1.75 8.95
CA THR A 132 -11.98 2.76 9.15
C THR A 132 -12.19 3.01 10.63
N ILE A 133 -12.59 4.24 10.97
CA ILE A 133 -12.92 4.66 12.34
C ILE A 133 -14.38 5.07 12.34
N ASN A 134 -15.20 4.38 13.11
CA ASN A 134 -16.63 4.67 13.23
C ASN A 134 -16.84 5.90 14.14
N PRO A 135 -18.01 6.58 14.05
CA PRO A 135 -18.32 7.72 14.93
C PRO A 135 -18.31 7.40 16.43
N ASP A 136 -18.41 6.13 16.81
CA ASP A 136 -18.31 5.66 18.20
C ASP A 136 -16.86 5.36 18.65
N GLY A 137 -15.87 5.65 17.78
CA GLY A 137 -14.45 5.40 18.02
C GLY A 137 -14.00 3.97 17.76
N ARG A 138 -14.90 3.03 17.40
CA ARG A 138 -14.50 1.66 17.06
C ARG A 138 -13.83 1.62 15.70
N THR A 139 -12.72 0.90 15.59
CA THR A 139 -11.99 0.74 14.33
C THR A 139 -12.29 -0.61 13.69
N GLN A 140 -12.47 -0.61 12.38
CA GLN A 140 -12.58 -1.82 11.58
C GLN A 140 -11.45 -1.87 10.56
N THR A 141 -10.91 -3.06 10.30
CA THR A 141 -9.88 -3.27 9.28
C THR A 141 -10.41 -4.18 8.20
N GLY A 142 -9.97 -3.96 6.96
CA GLY A 142 -10.35 -4.78 5.82
C GLY A 142 -9.40 -4.60 4.65
N GLN A 143 -9.64 -5.42 3.64
CA GLN A 143 -8.88 -5.43 2.40
C GLN A 143 -9.86 -5.32 1.24
N VAL A 144 -9.57 -4.42 0.29
CA VAL A 144 -10.24 -4.35 -1.00
C VAL A 144 -9.38 -5.08 -2.02
N ASP A 145 -9.93 -6.14 -2.61
CA ASP A 145 -9.29 -6.93 -3.67
C ASP A 145 -9.68 -6.43 -5.06
N LEU A 146 -9.01 -6.90 -6.12
CA LEU A 146 -9.22 -6.43 -7.51
C LEU A 146 -10.63 -6.69 -8.07
N ASP A 147 -11.39 -7.61 -7.47
CA ASP A 147 -12.79 -7.84 -7.76
C ASP A 147 -13.74 -6.88 -7.01
N TYR A 148 -13.16 -5.97 -6.22
CA TYR A 148 -13.83 -5.00 -5.36
C TYR A 148 -14.65 -5.62 -4.22
N SER A 149 -14.34 -6.86 -3.82
CA SER A 149 -14.83 -7.40 -2.56
C SER A 149 -14.16 -6.68 -1.38
N LEU A 150 -14.93 -6.45 -0.31
CA LEU A 150 -14.45 -5.87 0.95
C LEU A 150 -15.18 -6.51 2.11
N GLU A 151 -14.43 -7.06 3.06
CA GLU A 151 -14.93 -7.51 4.35
C GLU A 151 -14.26 -6.68 5.45
N LEU A 152 -15.05 -5.95 6.24
CA LEU A 152 -14.58 -5.21 7.40
C LEU A 152 -14.72 -6.07 8.67
N ARG A 153 -13.67 -6.08 9.48
CA ARG A 153 -13.63 -6.80 10.76
C ARG A 153 -13.29 -5.84 11.87
N ASP A 154 -13.98 -5.98 12.99
CA ASP A 154 -13.68 -5.23 14.21
C ASP A 154 -12.24 -5.50 14.65
N PHE A 155 -11.48 -4.44 14.92
CA PHE A 155 -10.06 -4.53 15.26
C PHE A 155 -9.77 -3.96 16.66
N SER A 156 -10.17 -2.72 16.93
CA SER A 156 -9.80 -1.97 18.13
C SER A 156 -10.72 -0.76 18.33
N THR A 157 -10.30 0.19 19.17
CA THR A 157 -10.81 1.56 19.29
C THR A 157 -9.69 2.55 18.98
N SER A 158 -10.04 3.75 18.54
CA SER A 158 -9.11 4.86 18.27
C SER A 158 -9.68 6.16 18.83
N ASP A 159 -8.78 7.01 19.33
CA ASP A 159 -9.09 8.35 19.82
C ASP A 159 -8.84 9.44 18.74
N TYR A 160 -8.65 9.03 17.48
CA TYR A 160 -8.32 9.92 16.37
C TYR A 160 -9.49 10.03 15.40
N ASP A 161 -9.69 11.23 14.85
CA ASP A 161 -10.84 11.53 13.99
C ASP A 161 -10.75 10.90 12.59
N GLY A 162 -9.56 10.45 12.18
CA GLY A 162 -9.33 9.90 10.84
C GLY A 162 -9.37 10.96 9.74
N LEU A 163 -9.39 10.51 8.48
CA LEU A 163 -9.56 11.31 7.28
C LEU A 163 -10.93 11.06 6.68
N ASP A 164 -11.65 12.12 6.28
CA ASP A 164 -12.83 11.94 5.45
C ASP A 164 -12.43 11.36 4.09
N ARG A 165 -13.25 10.47 3.55
CA ARG A 165 -13.01 9.83 2.25
C ARG A 165 -12.87 10.86 1.12
N SER A 166 -13.56 11.99 1.24
CA SER A 166 -13.51 13.09 0.27
C SER A 166 -12.19 13.88 0.30
N GLU A 167 -11.41 13.76 1.38
CA GLU A 167 -10.09 14.39 1.49
C GLU A 167 -9.01 13.59 0.73
N ILE A 168 -9.28 12.32 0.44
CA ILE A 168 -8.36 11.47 -0.32
C ILE A 168 -8.57 11.71 -1.82
N ASP A 169 -7.64 12.41 -2.47
CA ASP A 169 -7.67 12.58 -3.93
C ASP A 169 -7.37 11.24 -4.62
N PRO A 170 -8.33 10.63 -5.36
CA PRO A 170 -8.09 9.37 -6.05
C PRO A 170 -7.03 9.48 -7.15
N ALA A 171 -6.68 10.70 -7.61
CA ALA A 171 -5.62 10.91 -8.59
C ALA A 171 -4.23 11.02 -7.95
N ALA A 172 -4.12 11.21 -6.63
CA ALA A 172 -2.84 11.38 -5.94
C ALA A 172 -1.84 10.23 -6.23
N PRO A 173 -2.25 8.95 -6.20
CA PRO A 173 -1.30 7.85 -6.37
C PRO A 173 -0.64 7.80 -7.75
N ALA A 174 -1.43 8.00 -8.80
CA ALA A 174 -0.89 8.09 -10.16
C ALA A 174 0.04 9.30 -10.34
N LYS A 175 -0.28 10.46 -9.75
CA LYS A 175 0.59 11.65 -9.78
C LYS A 175 1.92 11.38 -9.08
N ILE A 176 1.88 10.74 -7.92
CA ILE A 176 3.08 10.41 -7.12
C ILE A 176 3.99 9.47 -7.90
N ILE A 177 3.45 8.38 -8.44
CA ILE A 177 4.23 7.40 -9.22
C ILE A 177 4.84 8.03 -10.47
N ASP A 178 4.05 8.77 -11.26
CA ASP A 178 4.56 9.46 -12.46
C ASP A 178 5.66 10.47 -12.11
N ARG A 179 5.50 11.21 -11.01
CA ARG A 179 6.51 12.17 -10.56
C ARG A 179 7.76 11.49 -10.03
N ALA A 180 7.62 10.39 -9.28
CA ALA A 180 8.72 9.59 -8.79
C ALA A 180 9.53 8.97 -9.94
N GLN A 181 8.85 8.45 -10.96
CA GLN A 181 9.49 7.97 -12.19
C GLN A 181 10.28 9.08 -12.89
N ARG A 182 9.68 10.26 -13.07
CA ARG A 182 10.35 11.39 -13.74
C ARG A 182 11.50 11.99 -12.93
N ALA A 183 11.39 12.02 -11.61
CA ALA A 183 12.37 12.70 -10.74
C ALA A 183 13.52 11.79 -10.28
N ALA A 184 13.23 10.52 -10.01
CA ALA A 184 14.17 9.57 -9.41
C ALA A 184 14.42 8.33 -10.29
N GLY A 185 13.76 8.21 -11.45
CA GLY A 185 13.93 7.05 -12.34
C GLY A 185 13.31 5.76 -11.82
N LEU A 186 12.43 5.83 -10.81
CA LEU A 186 11.77 4.67 -10.23
C LEU A 186 10.78 4.05 -11.21
N LEU A 187 10.84 2.74 -11.39
CA LEU A 187 9.96 2.06 -12.33
C LEU A 187 8.61 1.72 -11.68
N PRO A 188 7.52 1.76 -12.44
CA PRO A 188 6.21 1.30 -11.97
C PRO A 188 6.20 -0.16 -11.50
N ALA A 189 7.05 -1.01 -12.10
CA ALA A 189 7.19 -2.42 -11.74
C ALA A 189 7.80 -2.64 -10.34
N ASP A 190 8.58 -1.67 -9.86
CA ASP A 190 9.28 -1.75 -8.57
C ASP A 190 8.48 -1.11 -7.42
N PHE A 191 7.30 -0.56 -7.72
CA PHE A 191 6.42 0.02 -6.69
C PHE A 191 5.86 -1.10 -5.80
N ASP A 192 6.12 -1.04 -4.50
CA ASP A 192 5.64 -2.03 -3.53
C ASP A 192 4.30 -1.58 -2.93
N TYR A 193 4.30 -0.45 -2.23
CA TYR A 193 3.09 0.08 -1.62
C TYR A 193 3.20 1.58 -1.36
N MET A 194 2.06 2.19 -1.08
CA MET A 194 1.97 3.54 -0.58
C MET A 194 0.91 3.61 0.51
N THR A 195 1.15 4.40 1.54
CA THR A 195 0.24 4.51 2.66
C THR A 195 -0.01 5.97 3.01
N ILE A 196 -1.23 6.26 3.45
CA ILE A 196 -1.55 7.47 4.19
C ILE A 196 -2.13 7.05 5.54
N SER A 197 -1.66 7.70 6.59
CA SER A 197 -2.17 7.55 7.94
C SER A 197 -2.69 8.90 8.42
N ALA A 198 -3.90 8.90 8.98
CA ALA A 198 -4.44 10.05 9.67
C ALA A 198 -3.62 10.28 10.95
N TYR A 199 -3.03 11.46 11.09
CA TYR A 199 -2.30 11.78 12.30
C TYR A 199 -3.23 12.40 13.37
N PRO A 200 -3.00 12.09 14.66
CA PRO A 200 -3.85 12.54 15.77
C PRO A 200 -3.89 14.05 16.00
N THR A 201 -2.87 14.74 15.52
CA THR A 201 -2.55 16.08 15.95
C THR A 201 -2.61 17.01 14.77
N GLU A 202 -3.27 18.17 14.94
CA GLU A 202 -3.24 19.30 14.00
C GLU A 202 -1.82 19.76 13.62
N LEU A 203 -0.80 19.29 14.35
CA LEU A 203 0.60 19.59 14.14
C LEU A 203 1.24 18.84 12.96
N ILE A 204 0.67 17.72 12.52
CA ILE A 204 1.23 16.90 11.43
C ILE A 204 0.15 16.71 10.39
N GLU A 205 0.33 17.35 9.22
CA GLU A 205 -0.55 17.14 8.09
C GLU A 205 -0.41 15.69 7.58
N SER A 206 -1.55 15.05 7.32
CA SER A 206 -1.60 13.75 6.69
C SER A 206 -0.93 13.80 5.31
N SER A 207 -0.03 12.88 5.05
CA SER A 207 0.77 12.82 3.83
C SER A 207 0.90 11.38 3.35
N TRP A 208 1.08 11.23 2.05
CA TRP A 208 1.41 9.94 1.45
C TRP A 208 2.87 9.60 1.69
N SER A 209 3.13 8.35 2.04
CA SER A 209 4.46 7.74 2.01
C SER A 209 4.44 6.56 1.05
N ALA A 210 5.27 6.61 0.01
CA ALA A 210 5.36 5.61 -1.05
C ALA A 210 6.72 4.93 -1.06
N PHE A 211 6.73 3.62 -1.28
CA PHE A 211 7.88 2.74 -1.13
C PHE A 211 8.07 1.89 -2.38
N TRP A 212 9.33 1.72 -2.76
CA TRP A 212 9.75 0.89 -3.89
C TRP A 212 10.66 -0.23 -3.39
N SER A 213 10.52 -1.41 -3.96
CA SER A 213 11.40 -2.55 -3.68
C SER A 213 12.81 -2.34 -4.23
N GLU A 214 12.92 -1.63 -5.38
CA GLU A 214 14.18 -1.29 -6.01
C GLU A 214 14.29 0.20 -6.39
N PRO A 215 15.47 0.81 -6.18
CA PRO A 215 16.60 0.31 -5.39
C PRO A 215 16.30 0.37 -3.88
N PRO A 216 16.90 -0.51 -3.06
CA PRO A 216 16.45 -0.81 -1.70
C PRO A 216 16.67 0.28 -0.64
N ARG A 217 17.26 1.45 -0.97
CA ARG A 217 17.53 2.51 0.01
C ARG A 217 17.46 3.91 -0.60
N GLY A 218 16.81 4.83 0.13
CA GLY A 218 16.91 6.27 -0.07
C GLY A 218 15.92 6.87 -1.07
N ASN A 219 15.00 6.06 -1.60
CA ASN A 219 14.04 6.47 -2.62
C ASN A 219 12.58 6.40 -2.15
N ASP A 220 12.36 6.26 -0.84
CA ASP A 220 11.03 6.43 -0.28
C ASP A 220 10.57 7.86 -0.56
N ILE A 221 9.31 8.02 -0.93
CA ILE A 221 8.75 9.28 -1.37
C ILE A 221 7.67 9.72 -0.39
N ALA A 222 7.72 10.99 0.02
CA ALA A 222 6.63 11.69 0.66
C ALA A 222 5.89 12.58 -0.36
N ALA A 223 4.58 12.74 -0.17
CA ALA A 223 3.78 13.70 -0.93
C ALA A 223 2.63 14.22 -0.07
N ALA A 224 2.13 15.43 -0.36
CA ALA A 224 0.91 15.96 0.23
C ALA A 224 -0.31 15.10 -0.14
N ILE A 225 -1.41 15.17 0.62
CA ILE A 225 -2.61 14.32 0.45
C ILE A 225 -3.21 14.35 -0.96
N ASP A 226 -3.07 15.46 -1.69
CA ASP A 226 -3.53 15.65 -3.08
C ASP A 226 -2.55 15.10 -4.15
N GLY A 227 -1.46 14.47 -3.69
CA GLY A 227 -0.36 13.96 -4.51
C GLY A 227 0.62 15.02 -4.99
N SER A 228 0.56 16.25 -4.46
CA SER A 228 1.53 17.31 -4.73
C SER A 228 2.75 17.24 -3.79
N ASP A 229 3.73 18.13 -3.98
CA ASP A 229 5.00 18.19 -3.21
C ASP A 229 5.74 16.84 -3.08
N VAL A 230 5.77 16.07 -4.17
CA VAL A 230 6.48 14.78 -4.24
C VAL A 230 7.97 14.99 -4.00
N ARG A 231 8.51 14.35 -2.97
CA ARG A 231 9.88 14.57 -2.46
C ARG A 231 10.41 13.31 -1.76
N PRO A 232 11.73 13.17 -1.55
CA PRO A 232 12.26 12.09 -0.73
C PRO A 232 11.70 12.14 0.70
N LEU A 233 11.37 10.97 1.27
CA LEU A 233 10.89 10.83 2.63
C LEU A 233 11.90 11.42 3.63
N GLY A 234 11.40 12.06 4.68
CA GLY A 234 12.24 12.72 5.69
C GLY A 234 12.80 14.10 5.29
N THR A 235 12.56 14.57 4.06
CA THR A 235 12.81 15.98 3.72
C THR A 235 11.77 16.89 4.40
N ALA A 236 12.00 18.20 4.47
CA ALA A 236 10.96 19.14 4.89
C ALA A 236 10.01 19.44 3.72
N ASP A 237 8.71 19.52 3.97
CA ASP A 237 7.73 19.95 2.97
C ASP A 237 7.96 21.41 2.54
N ALA A 238 7.29 21.84 1.47
CA ALA A 238 7.39 23.21 0.97
C ALA A 238 7.02 24.28 2.02
N ALA A 239 6.01 24.02 2.87
CA ALA A 239 5.55 24.96 3.88
C ALA A 239 6.56 25.10 5.02
N ALA A 240 7.09 23.99 5.53
CA ALA A 240 8.15 23.90 6.52
C ALA A 240 9.43 24.57 6.01
N ARG A 241 9.84 24.32 4.76
CA ARG A 241 10.99 25.01 4.14
C ARG A 241 10.77 26.52 4.08
N LYS A 242 9.57 26.98 3.71
CA LYS A 242 9.22 28.40 3.67
C LYS A 242 9.20 29.03 5.06
N ALA A 243 8.65 28.33 6.05
CA ALA A 243 8.63 28.76 7.44
C ALA A 243 10.05 28.87 8.01
N GLN A 244 10.89 27.86 7.75
CA GLN A 244 12.30 27.86 8.14
C GLN A 244 13.07 29.02 7.49
N ALA A 245 12.91 29.23 6.18
CA ALA A 245 13.54 30.35 5.47
C ALA A 245 13.11 31.71 6.06
N LYS A 246 11.82 31.87 6.40
CA LYS A 246 11.31 33.08 7.06
C LYS A 246 11.91 33.27 8.45
N ALA A 247 12.01 32.20 9.25
CA ALA A 247 12.61 32.24 10.57
C ALA A 247 14.10 32.60 10.51
N THR A 248 14.85 32.01 9.58
CA THR A 248 16.27 32.33 9.35
C THR A 248 16.45 33.80 8.94
N ALA A 249 15.64 34.30 8.01
CA ALA A 249 15.70 35.70 7.59
C ALA A 249 15.35 36.67 8.73
N ALA A 250 14.37 36.33 9.58
CA ALA A 250 14.03 37.13 10.75
C ALA A 250 15.17 37.15 11.79
N ALA A 251 15.79 36.00 12.05
CA ALA A 251 16.93 35.89 12.96
C ALA A 251 18.14 36.71 12.47
N GLU A 252 18.41 36.71 11.16
CA GLU A 252 19.48 37.51 10.57
C GLU A 252 19.22 39.02 10.71
N ARG A 253 17.97 39.47 10.48
CA ARG A 253 17.57 40.87 10.69
C ARG A 253 17.74 41.28 12.15
N ALA A 254 17.34 40.43 13.09
CA ALA A 254 17.52 40.69 14.52
C ALA A 254 19.00 40.81 14.89
N ARG A 255 19.86 39.93 14.37
CA ARG A 255 21.32 40.01 14.57
C ARG A 255 21.91 41.30 14.02
N ARG A 256 21.51 41.72 12.83
CA ARG A 256 21.96 42.99 12.24
C ARG A 256 21.50 44.21 13.03
N ALA A 257 20.26 44.20 13.53
CA ALA A 257 19.74 45.26 14.39
C ALA A 257 20.51 45.34 15.72
N ALA A 258 20.76 44.20 16.35
CA ALA A 258 21.54 44.12 17.58
C ALA A 258 23.00 44.59 17.38
N ALA A 259 23.64 44.22 16.26
CA ALA A 259 24.98 44.68 15.92
C ALA A 259 25.03 46.21 15.74
N LYS A 260 24.04 46.80 15.05
CA LYS A 260 23.92 48.26 14.92
C LYS A 260 23.71 48.95 16.27
N GLN A 261 22.88 48.38 17.15
CA GLN A 261 22.68 48.92 18.49
C GLN A 261 23.96 48.86 19.33
N ALA A 262 24.74 47.77 19.21
CA ALA A 262 26.03 47.66 19.88
C ALA A 262 27.04 48.69 19.36
N GLU A 263 27.09 48.93 18.04
CA GLU A 263 27.94 49.96 17.44
C GLU A 263 27.57 51.37 17.93
N LEU A 264 26.27 51.70 17.94
CA LEU A 264 25.78 52.97 18.49
C LEU A 264 26.14 53.13 19.97
N ALA A 265 25.99 52.07 20.77
CA ALA A 265 26.37 52.10 22.18
C ALA A 265 27.88 52.34 22.38
N ILE A 266 28.74 51.78 21.53
CA ILE A 266 30.18 52.03 21.55
C ILE A 266 30.48 53.49 21.21
N GLU A 267 29.85 54.05 20.18
CA GLU A 267 30.03 55.46 19.81
C GLU A 267 29.53 56.42 20.90
N GLN A 268 28.37 56.13 21.50
CA GLN A 268 27.86 56.88 22.65
C GLN A 268 28.82 56.83 23.84
N ALA A 269 29.39 55.66 24.16
CA ALA A 269 30.38 55.52 25.22
C ALA A 269 31.66 56.31 24.93
N LYS A 270 32.18 56.27 23.69
CA LYS A 270 33.34 57.08 23.26
C LYS A 270 33.07 58.58 23.41
N CYS A 271 31.87 59.03 23.06
CA CYS A 271 31.44 60.42 23.24
C CYS A 271 31.39 60.79 24.72
N ALA A 272 30.75 59.95 25.55
CA ALA A 272 30.60 60.15 26.99
C ALA A 272 31.95 60.29 27.72
N VAL A 273 32.94 59.47 27.37
CA VAL A 273 34.30 59.55 27.96
C VAL A 273 35.00 60.90 27.66
N LYS A 274 34.63 61.57 26.56
CA LYS A 274 35.20 62.87 26.17
C LYS A 274 34.44 64.08 26.74
N ALA A 275 33.28 63.87 27.36
CA ALA A 275 32.48 64.95 27.93
C ALA A 275 33.14 65.49 29.22
N LEU A 276 33.31 66.82 29.30
CA LEU A 276 33.94 67.48 30.45
C LEU A 276 32.93 67.91 31.53
N ASP A 277 31.64 67.91 31.20
CA ASP A 277 30.54 68.29 32.08
C ASP A 277 29.25 67.51 31.77
N GLY A 278 28.22 67.67 32.61
CA GLY A 278 26.94 66.97 32.47
C GLY A 278 26.13 67.37 31.23
N GLU A 279 26.33 68.57 30.70
CA GLU A 279 25.60 69.05 29.51
C GLU A 279 26.20 68.48 28.21
N ALA A 280 27.53 68.38 28.13
CA ALA A 280 28.23 67.65 27.08
C ALA A 280 27.87 66.16 27.09
N LEU A 281 27.75 65.54 28.28
CA LEU A 281 27.34 64.15 28.41
C LEU A 281 25.89 63.93 27.90
N ALA A 282 24.96 64.82 28.24
CA ALA A 282 23.57 64.74 27.80
C ALA A 282 23.41 64.83 26.27
N ARG A 283 24.33 65.50 25.58
CA ARG A 283 24.35 65.58 24.11
C ARG A 283 24.81 64.28 23.44
N CYS A 284 25.55 63.41 24.13
CA CYS A 284 26.01 62.14 23.58
C CYS A 284 24.90 61.06 23.51
N TYR A 285 23.82 61.21 24.28
CA TYR A 285 22.72 60.24 24.36
C TYR A 285 21.42 60.70 23.68
N ARG A 286 21.40 61.92 23.10
CA ARG A 286 20.31 62.38 22.23
C ARG A 286 20.54 61.88 20.80
#